data_AF-A0A0V0RV95-F1
#
_entry.id   AF-A0A0V0RV95-F1
#
_cell.length_a   1.000
_cell.length_b   1.000
_cell.length_c   1.000
_cell.angle_alpha   90.00
_cell.angle_beta   90.00
_cell.angle_gamma   90.00
#
_symmetry.space_group_name_H-M   'P 1'
#
loop_
_entity.id
_entity.type
_entity.pdbx_description
1 polymer ?
#
loop_
_entity_poly.entity_id
_entity_poly.type
_entity_poly.pdbx_seq_one_letter_code
_entity_poly.pdbx_strand_id
1 'polypeptide(L)'
;MIGPRIQRLALLALVYATPTTSESRIPDRQQDVYYDIFYDSSCPNGWKSNAVRDFIFVSRRAKMIPVSNPEACLRHCYMRTDCKSANLVKSKWKLDKQTLAKFNCHLNEQSQFDRPELLVPQKGVIYYDSIHCTTPDESI
;
A
#
# COMPACT_ATOMS: atom_id res chain seq x y z
N MET A 1 -3.46 45.29 58.88
CA MET A 1 -3.00 45.56 57.50
C MET A 1 -2.30 44.32 56.98
N ILE A 2 -2.82 43.75 55.89
CA ILE A 2 -2.14 43.01 54.81
C ILE A 2 -0.99 42.05 55.22
N GLY A 3 -1.35 40.76 55.36
CA GLY A 3 -0.95 39.71 54.42
C GLY A 3 0.47 39.11 54.47
N PRO A 4 0.61 37.80 54.14
CA PRO A 4 1.71 36.92 54.58
C PRO A 4 2.69 36.58 53.44
N ARG A 5 3.83 35.92 53.73
CA ARG A 5 4.45 34.98 52.77
C ARG A 5 5.52 34.08 53.39
N ILE A 6 5.10 32.84 53.65
CA ILE A 6 5.95 31.66 53.73
C ILE A 6 6.43 31.35 52.30
N GLN A 7 7.73 31.22 52.10
CA GLN A 7 8.29 30.57 50.90
C GLN A 7 9.02 29.29 51.32
N ARG A 8 8.32 28.16 51.18
CA ARG A 8 8.96 26.84 51.10
C ARG A 8 9.45 26.67 49.67
N LEU A 9 10.76 26.41 49.53
CA LEU A 9 11.35 25.87 48.31
C LEU A 9 10.66 24.55 47.96
N ALA A 10 10.08 24.47 46.77
CA ALA A 10 9.74 23.21 46.12
C ALA A 10 10.53 23.16 44.81
N LEU A 11 11.49 22.24 44.73
CA LEU A 11 12.15 21.84 43.48
C LEU A 11 11.08 21.25 42.56
N LEU A 12 10.76 21.93 41.47
CA LEU A 12 10.02 21.37 40.34
C LEU A 12 11.04 20.77 39.37
N ALA A 13 11.06 19.45 39.30
CA ALA A 13 11.72 18.71 38.24
C ALA A 13 11.00 19.01 36.91
N LEU A 14 11.67 19.74 36.02
CA LEU A 14 11.27 19.86 34.62
C LEU A 14 11.60 18.53 33.94
N VAL A 15 10.60 17.65 33.89
CA VAL A 15 10.55 16.58 32.90
C VAL A 15 10.40 17.27 31.55
N TYR A 16 11.48 17.33 30.78
CA TYR A 16 11.43 17.72 29.38
C TYR A 16 10.62 16.67 28.62
N ALA A 17 9.31 16.88 28.51
CA ALA A 17 8.52 16.22 27.50
C ALA A 17 8.99 16.76 26.14
N THR A 18 9.87 16.00 25.48
CA THR A 18 10.14 16.23 24.06
C THR A 18 8.82 16.14 23.31
N PRO A 19 8.46 17.11 22.46
CA PRO A 19 7.28 16.95 21.62
C PRO A 19 7.58 15.76 20.71
N THR A 20 6.86 14.65 20.90
CA THR A 20 6.73 13.63 19.88
C THR A 20 5.99 14.29 18.74
N THR A 21 6.74 14.92 17.84
CA THR A 21 6.30 15.14 16.48
C THR A 21 6.00 13.75 15.95
N SER A 22 4.72 13.38 16.03
CA SER A 22 4.05 12.45 15.14
C SER A 22 4.14 13.05 13.73
N GLU A 23 5.36 13.18 13.24
CA GLU A 23 5.65 13.27 11.83
C GLU A 23 5.21 11.92 11.29
N SER A 24 3.98 11.92 10.77
CA SER A 24 3.44 10.88 9.95
C SER A 24 4.54 10.53 8.96
N ARG A 25 5.27 9.44 9.23
CA ARG A 25 6.22 8.86 8.29
C ARG A 25 5.38 8.37 7.13
N ILE A 26 5.06 9.28 6.22
CA ILE A 26 4.95 8.91 4.82
C ILE A 26 6.34 8.37 4.53
N PRO A 27 6.52 7.05 4.34
CA PRO A 27 7.84 6.55 3.98
C PRO A 27 8.29 7.32 2.74
N ASP A 28 9.58 7.62 2.68
CA ASP A 28 10.18 8.10 1.45
C ASP A 28 9.80 7.07 0.38
N ARG A 29 8.85 7.44 -0.51
CA ARG A 29 7.93 6.51 -1.21
C ARG A 29 8.62 5.47 -2.09
N GLN A 30 9.92 5.61 -2.29
CA GLN A 30 10.79 4.73 -3.06
C GLN A 30 11.51 3.67 -2.20
N GLN A 31 11.67 3.88 -0.89
CA GLN A 31 12.48 3.00 -0.04
C GLN A 31 11.80 1.64 0.26
N ASP A 32 10.47 1.58 0.19
CA ASP A 32 9.69 0.36 0.43
C ASP A 32 9.14 -0.29 -0.85
N VAL A 33 9.53 0.24 -2.02
CA VAL A 33 9.18 -0.33 -3.32
C VAL A 33 10.18 -1.45 -3.65
N TYR A 34 9.66 -2.65 -3.90
CA TYR A 34 10.42 -3.72 -4.53
C TYR A 34 9.80 -4.09 -5.88
N TYR A 35 10.62 -4.65 -6.77
CA TYR A 35 10.13 -5.16 -8.04
C TYR A 35 9.58 -6.57 -7.86
N ASP A 36 8.34 -6.79 -8.30
CA ASP A 36 7.71 -8.11 -8.28
C ASP A 36 7.56 -8.60 -9.73
N ILE A 37 8.03 -9.81 -10.00
CA ILE A 37 7.94 -10.45 -11.32
C ILE A 37 7.20 -11.78 -11.19
N PHE A 38 6.07 -11.90 -11.87
CA PHE A 38 5.29 -13.14 -11.93
C PHE A 38 5.23 -13.73 -13.33
N TYR A 39 5.47 -15.02 -13.47
CA TYR A 39 5.41 -15.72 -14.76
C TYR A 39 4.09 -16.47 -14.91
N ASP A 40 3.41 -16.25 -16.05
CA ASP A 40 2.28 -17.08 -16.47
C ASP A 40 2.26 -17.23 -18.01
N SER A 41 1.34 -18.05 -18.54
CA SER A 41 1.25 -18.28 -19.99
C SER A 41 0.78 -17.06 -20.79
N SER A 42 0.23 -16.03 -20.14
CA SER A 42 -0.26 -14.83 -20.81
C SER A 42 0.81 -13.74 -20.94
N CYS A 43 1.82 -13.77 -20.07
CA CYS A 43 3.02 -12.96 -20.19
C CYS A 43 4.28 -13.83 -20.04
N PRO A 44 4.78 -14.42 -21.14
CA PRO A 44 5.89 -15.37 -21.11
C PRO A 44 7.18 -14.83 -20.49
N ASN A 45 7.41 -13.51 -20.60
CA ASN A 45 8.59 -12.86 -20.06
C ASN A 45 8.41 -12.36 -18.61
N GLY A 46 7.20 -12.45 -18.07
CA GLY A 46 6.86 -12.07 -16.70
C GLY A 46 6.14 -10.72 -16.57
N TRP A 47 5.18 -10.68 -15.65
CA TRP A 47 4.50 -9.47 -15.19
C TRP A 47 5.40 -8.71 -14.23
N LYS A 48 5.91 -7.55 -14.64
CA LYS A 48 6.71 -6.67 -13.79
C LYS A 48 5.85 -5.56 -13.21
N SER A 49 6.11 -5.22 -11.95
CA SER A 49 5.44 -4.13 -11.25
C SER A 49 6.31 -3.58 -10.12
N ASN A 50 6.08 -2.32 -9.76
CA ASN A 50 6.48 -1.81 -8.46
C ASN A 50 5.49 -2.32 -7.42
N ALA A 51 5.98 -2.88 -6.33
CA ALA A 51 5.17 -3.41 -5.25
C ALA A 51 5.53 -2.76 -3.92
N VAL A 52 4.52 -2.39 -3.14
CA VAL A 52 4.67 -1.86 -1.78
C VAL A 52 3.80 -2.69 -0.84
N ARG A 53 4.43 -3.39 0.09
CA ARG A 53 3.73 -4.20 1.11
C ARG A 53 3.21 -3.34 2.24
N ASP A 54 2.11 -3.79 2.84
CA ASP A 54 1.44 -3.13 3.97
C ASP A 54 1.00 -1.68 3.64
N PHE A 55 0.69 -1.42 2.38
CA PHE A 55 0.10 -0.19 1.89
C PHE A 55 -1.12 -0.50 1.01
N ILE A 56 -2.08 0.42 1.03
CA ILE A 56 -3.25 0.41 0.16
C ILE A 56 -3.41 1.77 -0.50
N PHE A 57 -3.75 1.77 -1.78
CA PHE A 57 -4.19 2.96 -2.48
C PHE A 57 -5.71 3.09 -2.39
N VAL A 58 -6.18 4.13 -1.70
CA VAL A 58 -7.60 4.34 -1.43
C VAL A 58 -8.25 5.11 -2.57
N SER A 59 -8.64 4.40 -3.63
CA SER A 59 -9.40 4.98 -4.75
C SER A 59 -10.90 4.98 -4.49
N ARG A 60 -11.57 6.09 -4.87
CA ARG A 60 -13.05 6.19 -4.82
C ARG A 60 -13.76 5.32 -5.86
N ARG A 61 -13.06 4.90 -6.92
CA ARG A 61 -13.63 4.15 -8.05
C ARG A 61 -12.96 2.79 -8.24
N ALA A 62 -12.43 2.20 -7.18
CA ALA A 62 -11.78 0.90 -7.29
C ALA A 62 -12.78 -0.18 -7.73
N LYS A 63 -12.50 -0.88 -8.84
CA LYS A 63 -13.25 -2.08 -9.23
C LYS A 63 -12.67 -3.29 -8.51
N MET A 64 -13.47 -3.95 -7.67
CA MET A 64 -13.06 -5.18 -6.98
C MET A 64 -13.35 -6.41 -7.85
N ILE A 65 -12.37 -7.30 -7.98
CA ILE A 65 -12.50 -8.61 -8.60
C ILE A 65 -11.85 -9.70 -7.72
N PRO A 66 -12.49 -10.86 -7.55
CA PRO A 66 -11.87 -11.99 -6.86
C PRO A 66 -10.84 -12.69 -7.77
N VAL A 67 -9.66 -13.01 -7.23
CA VAL A 67 -8.58 -13.70 -7.96
C VAL A 67 -7.97 -14.82 -7.12
N SER A 68 -7.49 -15.88 -7.78
CA SER A 68 -6.87 -17.04 -7.13
C SER A 68 -5.39 -16.81 -6.79
N ASN A 69 -4.72 -15.92 -7.51
CA ASN A 69 -3.29 -15.64 -7.40
C ASN A 69 -2.95 -14.17 -7.71
N PRO A 70 -1.77 -13.67 -7.29
CA PRO A 70 -1.35 -12.28 -7.54
C PRO A 70 -1.25 -11.92 -9.03
N GLU A 71 -0.72 -12.82 -9.87
CA GLU A 71 -0.51 -12.57 -11.30
C GLU A 71 -1.82 -12.30 -12.05
N ALA A 72 -2.92 -12.95 -11.67
CA ALA A 72 -4.23 -12.63 -12.24
C ALA A 72 -4.66 -11.18 -11.93
N CYS A 73 -4.31 -10.63 -10.76
CA CYS A 73 -4.59 -9.23 -10.44
C CYS A 73 -3.85 -8.28 -11.39
N LEU A 74 -2.55 -8.53 -11.60
CA LEU A 74 -1.71 -7.73 -12.49
C LEU A 74 -2.21 -7.79 -13.94
N ARG A 75 -2.50 -9.00 -14.43
CA ARG A 75 -3.08 -9.24 -15.76
C ARG A 75 -4.41 -8.51 -15.94
N HIS A 76 -5.32 -8.58 -14.96
CA HIS A 76 -6.60 -7.89 -15.04
C HIS A 76 -6.46 -6.36 -15.04
N CYS A 77 -5.46 -5.81 -14.37
CA CYS A 77 -5.14 -4.39 -14.47
C CYS A 77 -4.59 -4.06 -15.87
N TYR A 78 -3.57 -4.79 -16.32
CA TYR A 78 -2.93 -4.56 -17.62
C TYR A 78 -3.91 -4.61 -18.81
N MET A 79 -4.86 -5.54 -18.81
CA MET A 79 -5.87 -5.67 -19.88
C MET A 79 -6.89 -4.53 -19.91
N ARG A 80 -6.86 -3.61 -18.94
CA ARG A 80 -7.74 -2.45 -18.87
C ARG A 80 -6.95 -1.17 -19.13
N THR A 81 -7.34 -0.43 -20.16
CA THR A 81 -6.71 0.84 -20.53
C THR A 81 -6.84 1.92 -19.45
N ASP A 82 -7.81 1.81 -18.55
CA ASP A 82 -8.03 2.75 -17.46
C ASP A 82 -7.33 2.36 -16.15
N CYS A 83 -6.77 1.16 -16.02
CA CYS A 83 -6.14 0.73 -14.78
C CYS A 83 -4.70 1.22 -14.67
N LYS A 84 -4.39 1.98 -13.63
CA LYS A 84 -3.04 2.52 -13.34
C LYS A 84 -2.35 1.85 -12.16
N SER A 85 -3.12 1.31 -11.22
CA SER A 85 -2.60 0.60 -10.06
C SER A 85 -3.58 -0.46 -9.56
N ALA A 86 -3.13 -1.38 -8.72
CA ALA A 86 -3.98 -2.39 -8.11
C ALA A 86 -3.62 -2.60 -6.63
N ASN A 87 -4.62 -2.92 -5.80
CA ASN A 87 -4.39 -3.44 -4.46
C ASN A 87 -4.74 -4.92 -4.41
N LEU A 88 -3.87 -5.74 -3.86
CA LEU A 88 -4.11 -7.15 -3.60
C LEU A 88 -4.36 -7.36 -2.10
N VAL A 89 -5.58 -7.73 -1.75
CA VAL A 89 -6.01 -7.95 -0.37
C VAL A 89 -6.30 -9.44 -0.19
N LYS A 90 -5.72 -10.09 0.83
CA LYS A 90 -6.07 -11.48 1.15
C LYS A 90 -7.57 -11.58 1.44
N SER A 91 -8.25 -12.50 0.76
CA SER A 91 -9.67 -12.75 1.03
C SER A 91 -9.80 -13.36 2.43
N LYS A 92 -10.62 -12.73 3.27
CA LYS A 92 -11.02 -13.31 4.57
C LYS A 92 -12.15 -14.34 4.42
N TRP A 93 -12.78 -14.37 3.25
CA TRP A 93 -13.89 -15.24 2.95
C TRP A 93 -13.37 -16.48 2.25
N LYS A 94 -13.51 -17.63 2.92
CA LYS A 94 -13.60 -18.90 2.22
C LYS A 94 -14.97 -18.89 1.53
N LEU A 95 -15.08 -18.27 0.34
CA LEU A 95 -16.16 -18.68 -0.56
C LEU A 95 -16.00 -20.20 -0.75
N ASP A 96 -17.12 -20.88 -1.02
CA ASP A 96 -17.22 -22.34 -1.00
C ASP A 96 -16.02 -23.07 -1.65
N LYS A 97 -15.88 -24.37 -1.37
CA LYS A 97 -14.77 -25.19 -1.88
C LYS A 97 -14.55 -25.13 -3.41
N GLN A 98 -15.48 -24.57 -4.20
CA GLN A 98 -15.39 -24.43 -5.65
C GLN A 98 -14.88 -23.04 -6.09
N THR A 99 -15.00 -21.99 -5.28
CA THR A 99 -14.49 -20.66 -5.65
C THR A 99 -13.09 -20.42 -5.08
N LEU A 100 -12.05 -20.80 -5.86
CA LEU A 100 -10.62 -20.73 -5.55
C LEU A 100 -10.04 -19.32 -5.29
N ALA A 101 -10.86 -18.28 -5.13
CA ALA A 101 -10.39 -16.92 -4.95
C ALA A 101 -9.72 -16.72 -3.59
N LYS A 102 -8.39 -16.56 -3.60
CA LYS A 102 -7.58 -16.34 -2.40
C LYS A 102 -7.42 -14.86 -2.07
N PHE A 103 -7.67 -13.99 -3.05
CA PHE A 103 -7.46 -12.56 -2.93
C PHE A 103 -8.61 -11.77 -3.55
N ASN A 104 -8.83 -10.56 -3.04
CA ASN A 104 -9.61 -9.53 -3.70
C ASN A 104 -8.62 -8.53 -4.31
N CYS A 105 -8.71 -8.36 -5.63
CA CYS A 105 -7.93 -7.41 -6.39
C CYS A 105 -8.76 -6.14 -6.63
N HIS A 106 -8.26 -4.99 -6.22
CA HIS A 106 -8.93 -3.71 -6.37
C HIS A 106 -8.20 -2.91 -7.45
N LEU A 107 -8.79 -2.80 -8.63
CA LEU A 107 -8.24 -2.11 -9.79
C LEU A 107 -8.55 -0.60 -9.69
N ASN A 108 -7.54 0.25 -9.81
CA ASN A 108 -7.66 1.69 -9.62
C ASN A 108 -7.34 2.46 -10.90
N GLU A 109 -8.13 3.49 -11.18
CA GLU A 109 -7.91 4.44 -12.30
C GLU A 109 -6.78 5.46 -12.04
N GLN A 110 -6.19 5.42 -10.84
CA GLN A 110 -5.16 6.33 -10.37
C GLN A 110 -4.07 5.54 -9.65
N SER A 111 -2.89 6.13 -9.55
CA SER A 111 -1.72 5.59 -8.86
C SER A 111 -1.19 6.61 -7.85
N GLN A 112 -0.16 6.22 -7.09
CA GLN A 112 0.59 7.12 -6.23
C GLN A 112 1.26 8.29 -6.99
N PHE A 113 1.47 8.16 -8.29
CA PHE A 113 2.00 9.26 -9.11
C PHE A 113 0.93 10.32 -9.41
N ASP A 114 -0.34 9.92 -9.48
CA ASP A 114 -1.46 10.83 -9.69
C ASP A 114 -1.90 11.48 -8.36
N ARG A 115 -2.00 10.66 -7.31
CA ARG A 115 -2.58 11.02 -5.99
C ARG A 115 -1.77 10.40 -4.85
N PRO A 116 -0.55 10.90 -4.64
CA PRO A 116 0.37 10.36 -3.63
C PRO A 116 -0.21 10.25 -2.21
N GLU A 117 -1.10 11.19 -1.85
CA GLU A 117 -1.77 11.27 -0.55
C GLU A 117 -2.75 10.11 -0.28
N LEU A 118 -3.13 9.36 -1.31
CA LEU A 118 -4.09 8.25 -1.19
C LEU A 118 -3.42 6.90 -0.96
N LEU A 119 -2.08 6.83 -1.03
CA LEU A 119 -1.32 5.64 -0.65
C LEU A 119 -1.05 5.69 0.87
N VAL A 120 -1.73 4.83 1.61
CA VAL A 120 -1.71 4.85 3.08
C VAL A 120 -1.33 3.48 3.66
N PRO A 121 -0.69 3.44 4.85
CA PRO A 121 -0.35 2.19 5.51
C PRO A 121 -1.60 1.35 5.79
N GLN A 122 -1.57 0.07 5.41
CA GLN A 122 -2.62 -0.91 5.67
C GLN A 122 -2.03 -2.32 5.67
N LYS A 123 -1.95 -2.93 6.86
CA LYS A 123 -1.35 -4.26 7.02
C LYS A 123 -2.06 -5.35 6.21
N GLY A 124 -1.28 -6.24 5.60
CA GLY A 124 -1.76 -7.41 4.87
C GLY A 124 -2.28 -7.11 3.47
N VAL A 125 -1.96 -5.93 2.93
CA VAL A 125 -2.27 -5.51 1.55
C VAL A 125 -0.96 -5.32 0.79
N ILE A 126 -0.99 -5.59 -0.51
CA ILE A 126 0.11 -5.23 -1.41
C ILE A 126 -0.46 -4.25 -2.45
N TYR A 127 0.14 -3.08 -2.54
CA TYR A 127 -0.12 -2.12 -3.59
C TYR A 127 0.83 -2.36 -4.76
N TYR A 128 0.31 -2.32 -5.98
CA TYR A 128 1.05 -2.49 -7.22
C TYR A 128 0.83 -1.31 -8.16
N ASP A 129 1.90 -0.79 -8.78
CA ASP A 129 1.81 0.12 -9.93
C ASP A 129 2.89 -0.17 -10.97
N SER A 130 2.93 0.65 -12.03
CA SER A 130 3.86 0.49 -13.15
C SER A 130 3.79 -0.94 -13.72
N ILE A 131 2.58 -1.50 -13.77
CA ILE A 131 2.32 -2.89 -14.14
C ILE A 131 2.42 -3.04 -15.65
N HIS A 132 3.26 -3.97 -16.11
CA HIS A 132 3.40 -4.29 -17.53
C HIS A 132 3.86 -5.73 -17.73
N CYS A 133 3.58 -6.25 -18.93
CA CYS A 133 4.21 -7.49 -19.40
C CYS A 133 5.57 -7.14 -20.00
N THR A 134 6.64 -7.76 -19.51
CA THR A 134 7.99 -7.46 -19.97
C THR A 134 8.25 -7.99 -21.38
N THR A 135 9.30 -7.45 -22.02
CA THR A 135 9.83 -7.95 -23.29
C THR A 135 11.11 -8.76 -23.06
N PRO A 136 11.52 -9.63 -24.00
CA PRO A 136 12.76 -10.39 -23.86
C PRO A 136 14.01 -9.51 -23.67
N ASP A 137 13.98 -8.28 -24.18
CA ASP A 137 15.09 -7.33 -24.13
C ASP A 137 15.12 -6.50 -22.83
N GLU A 138 14.14 -6.66 -21.95
CA GLU A 138 14.11 -5.92 -20.69
C GLU A 138 15.03 -6.62 -19.67
N SER A 139 16.14 -5.96 -19.32
CA SER A 139 17.03 -6.45 -18.27
C SER A 139 16.29 -6.48 -16.92
N ILE A 140 16.31 -7.66 -16.27
CA ILE A 140 15.81 -7.87 -14.91
C ILE A 140 16.77 -7.25 -13.89
#